data_AF-A0A7V1D4F1-F1
#
_entry.id   AF-A0A7V1D4F1-F1
#
_cell.length_a   1.000
_cell.length_b   1.000
_cell.length_c   1.000
_cell.angle_alpha   90.00
_cell.angle_beta   90.00
_cell.angle_gamma   90.00
#
_symmetry.space_group_name_H-M   'P 1'
#
loop_
_entity.id
_entity.type
_entity.pdbx_description
1 polymer ?
#
loop_
_entity_poly.entity_id
_entity_poly.type
_entity_poly.pdbx_seq_one_letter_code
_entity_poly.pdbx_strand_id
1 'polypeptide(L)'
;PEAVANLAQCLPRALASLPPDDSHAIHHCDLEGMTQVEYAEHLGISVAGAKSRIQRARKRLKQQLKEVCQIRFDDAGNVCCFVPCQSDSKN
;
A
#
# COMPACT_ATOMS: atom_id res chain seq x y z
N PRO A 1 4.45 -10.76 13.24
CA PRO A 1 5.67 -10.05 13.71
C PRO A 1 5.38 -8.57 13.97
N GLU A 2 5.84 -8.06 15.11
CA GLU A 2 5.62 -6.67 15.56
C GLU A 2 6.09 -5.62 14.53
N ALA A 3 7.16 -5.92 13.80
CA ALA A 3 7.65 -5.11 12.69
C ALA A 3 6.60 -4.89 11.58
N VAL A 4 5.79 -5.90 11.25
CA VAL A 4 4.72 -5.78 10.25
C VAL A 4 3.56 -4.95 10.78
N ALA A 5 3.21 -5.10 12.06
CA ALA A 5 2.16 -4.30 12.70
C ALA A 5 2.54 -2.81 12.72
N ASN A 6 3.81 -2.50 12.96
CA ASN A 6 4.30 -1.12 12.93
C ASN A 6 4.40 -0.51 11.52
N LEU A 7 4.37 -1.30 10.44
CA LEU A 7 4.25 -0.74 9.08
C LEU A 7 2.87 -0.14 8.81
N ALA A 8 1.84 -0.55 9.56
CA ALA A 8 0.50 0.01 9.41
C ALA A 8 0.48 1.53 9.67
N GLN A 9 1.36 2.06 10.54
CA GLN A 9 1.46 3.49 10.79
C GLN A 9 1.96 4.29 9.58
N CYS A 10 2.67 3.63 8.67
CA CYS A 10 3.20 4.22 7.43
C CYS A 10 2.17 4.26 6.31
N LEU A 11 1.13 3.42 6.42
CA LEU A 11 0.17 3.17 5.36
C LEU A 11 -0.61 4.45 4.98
N PRO A 12 -1.11 5.29 5.91
CA PRO A 12 -1.83 6.51 5.54
C PRO A 12 -0.99 7.47 4.70
N ARG A 13 0.28 7.68 5.09
CA ARG A 13 1.19 8.57 4.35
C ARG A 13 1.60 7.98 3.01
N ALA A 14 1.89 6.68 2.96
CA ALA A 14 2.26 6.01 1.72
C ALA A 14 1.10 5.93 0.71
N LEU A 15 -0.16 5.80 1.18
CA LEU A 15 -1.34 5.87 0.33
C LEU A 15 -1.56 7.30 -0.20
N ALA A 16 -1.40 8.31 0.66
CA ALA A 16 -1.56 9.71 0.27
C ALA A 16 -0.54 10.17 -0.78
N SER A 17 0.61 9.50 -0.93
CA SER A 17 1.60 9.79 -1.96
C SER A 17 1.39 9.03 -3.28
N LEU A 18 0.41 8.12 -3.35
CA LEU A 18 0.09 7.40 -4.58
C LEU A 18 -0.78 8.23 -5.53
N PRO A 19 -0.72 7.96 -6.85
CA PRO A 19 -1.73 8.45 -7.77
C PRO A 19 -3.15 8.04 -7.32
N PRO A 20 -4.18 8.88 -7.52
CA PRO A 20 -5.54 8.62 -7.03
C PRO A 20 -6.08 7.24 -7.41
N ASP A 21 -5.93 6.85 -8.67
CA ASP A 21 -6.33 5.53 -9.19
C ASP A 21 -5.67 4.35 -8.46
N ASP A 22 -4.42 4.52 -8.05
CA ASP A 22 -3.66 3.48 -7.37
C ASP A 22 -4.07 3.40 -5.90
N SER A 23 -4.18 4.55 -5.22
CA SER A 23 -4.67 4.60 -3.83
C SER A 23 -6.07 4.00 -3.73
N HIS A 24 -6.96 4.35 -4.67
CA HIS A 24 -8.31 3.81 -4.75
C HIS A 24 -8.30 2.28 -4.92
N ALA A 25 -7.42 1.75 -5.79
CA ALA A 25 -7.29 0.32 -6.01
C ALA A 25 -6.84 -0.42 -4.75
N ILE A 26 -5.87 0.12 -4.00
CA ILE A 26 -5.42 -0.48 -2.73
C ILE A 26 -6.55 -0.42 -1.70
N HIS A 27 -7.24 0.71 -1.56
CA HIS A 27 -8.29 0.87 -0.57
C HIS A 27 -9.38 -0.20 -0.73
N HIS A 28 -9.95 -0.30 -1.94
CA HIS A 28 -11.04 -1.23 -2.18
C HIS A 28 -10.57 -2.69 -2.20
N CYS A 29 -9.49 -3.02 -2.92
CA CYS A 29 -9.12 -4.43 -3.10
C CYS A 29 -8.34 -5.02 -1.94
N ASP A 30 -7.43 -4.24 -1.34
CA ASP A 30 -6.49 -4.75 -0.33
C ASP A 30 -6.95 -4.45 1.11
N LEU A 31 -7.69 -3.35 1.35
CA LEU A 31 -8.14 -2.98 2.70
C LEU A 31 -9.59 -3.38 2.95
N GLU A 32 -10.49 -3.15 2.00
CA GLU A 32 -11.91 -3.51 2.12
C GLU A 32 -12.21 -4.94 1.63
N GLY A 33 -11.27 -5.58 0.94
CA GLY A 33 -11.39 -6.96 0.47
C GLY A 33 -12.27 -7.14 -0.79
N MET A 34 -12.54 -6.06 -1.53
CA MET A 34 -13.24 -6.13 -2.81
C MET A 34 -12.47 -7.02 -3.79
N THR A 35 -13.17 -7.90 -4.51
CA THR A 35 -12.54 -8.74 -5.53
C THR A 35 -12.14 -7.92 -6.75
N GLN A 36 -11.19 -8.45 -7.54
CA GLN A 36 -10.76 -7.78 -8.79
C GLN A 36 -11.89 -7.67 -9.82
N VAL A 37 -12.87 -8.56 -9.76
CA VAL A 37 -14.04 -8.55 -10.65
C VAL A 37 -15.00 -7.46 -10.22
N GLU A 38 -15.37 -7.40 -8.94
CA GLU A 38 -16.22 -6.33 -8.40
C GLU A 38 -15.57 -4.95 -8.61
N TYR A 39 -14.25 -4.84 -8.43
CA TYR A 39 -13.52 -3.60 -8.68
C TYR A 39 -13.55 -3.18 -10.15
N ALA A 40 -13.49 -4.15 -11.08
CA ALA A 40 -13.60 -3.90 -12.50
C ALA A 40 -15.00 -3.41 -12.88
N GLU A 41 -16.04 -4.05 -12.34
CA GLU A 41 -17.44 -3.66 -12.52
C GLU A 41 -17.71 -2.28 -11.93
N HIS A 42 -17.23 -2.01 -10.72
CA HIS A 42 -17.37 -0.72 -10.04
C HIS A 42 -16.82 0.46 -10.85
N LEU A 43 -15.72 0.23 -11.58
CA LEU A 43 -15.09 1.25 -12.41
C LEU A 43 -15.50 1.20 -13.90
N GLY A 44 -16.33 0.24 -14.31
CA GLY A 44 -16.69 0.05 -15.71
C GLY A 44 -15.50 -0.29 -16.62
N ILE A 45 -14.49 -1.01 -16.11
CA ILE A 45 -13.30 -1.42 -16.86
C ILE A 45 -13.24 -2.94 -17.01
N SER A 46 -12.33 -3.44 -17.86
CA SER A 46 -12.10 -4.88 -17.96
C SER A 46 -11.40 -5.43 -16.70
N VAL A 47 -11.67 -6.69 -16.37
CA VAL A 47 -10.98 -7.39 -15.26
C VAL A 47 -9.46 -7.40 -15.45
N ALA A 48 -8.99 -7.51 -16.70
CA ALA A 48 -7.57 -7.39 -17.03
C ALA A 48 -7.02 -5.98 -16.74
N GLY A 49 -7.79 -4.93 -17.03
CA GLY A 49 -7.45 -3.55 -16.71
C GLY A 49 -7.38 -3.31 -15.19
N ALA A 50 -8.38 -3.82 -14.44
CA ALA A 50 -8.40 -3.78 -12.98
C ALA A 50 -7.17 -4.49 -12.40
N LYS A 51 -6.90 -5.72 -12.84
CA LYS A 51 -5.72 -6.50 -12.42
C LYS A 51 -4.41 -5.75 -12.67
N SER A 52 -4.25 -5.15 -13.85
CA SER A 52 -3.06 -4.35 -14.18
C SER A 52 -2.91 -3.15 -13.25
N ARG A 53 -4.01 -2.42 -12.99
CA ARG A 53 -4.03 -1.28 -12.07
C ARG A 53 -3.64 -1.70 -10.65
N ILE A 54 -4.27 -2.74 -10.10
CA ILE A 54 -3.98 -3.25 -8.76
C ILE A 54 -2.52 -3.70 -8.63
N GLN A 55 -1.99 -4.42 -9.63
CA GLN A 55 -0.58 -4.84 -9.60
C GLN A 55 0.40 -3.65 -9.60
N ARG A 56 0.14 -2.63 -10.41
CA ARG A 56 0.96 -1.40 -10.43
C ARG A 56 0.84 -0.64 -9.11
N ALA A 57 -0.36 -0.50 -8.57
CA ALA A 57 -0.63 0.14 -7.30
C ALA A 57 0.15 -0.53 -6.16
N ARG A 58 0.09 -1.86 -6.06
CA ARG A 58 0.83 -2.63 -5.04
C ARG A 58 2.35 -2.47 -5.18
N LYS A 59 2.87 -2.44 -6.42
CA LYS A 59 4.29 -2.20 -6.68
C LYS A 59 4.72 -0.79 -6.23
N ARG A 60 3.92 0.23 -6.52
CA ARG A 60 4.20 1.61 -6.12
C ARG A 60 4.08 1.80 -4.62
N LEU A 61 3.05 1.24 -3.99
CA LEU A 61 2.89 1.25 -2.53
C LEU A 61 4.12 0.65 -1.84
N LYS A 62 4.63 -0.49 -2.33
CA LYS A 62 5.85 -1.11 -1.82
C LYS A 62 7.06 -0.16 -1.91
N GLN A 63 7.20 0.63 -2.96
CA GLN A 63 8.29 1.60 -3.08
C GLN A 63 8.07 2.78 -2.12
N GLN A 64 6.86 3.32 -2.04
CA GLN A 64 6.53 4.42 -1.14
C GLN A 64 6.74 4.04 0.33
N LEU A 65 6.35 2.83 0.73
CA LEU A 65 6.61 2.34 2.09
C LEU A 65 8.13 2.26 2.38
N LYS A 66 8.96 1.90 1.40
CA LYS A 66 10.42 1.91 1.55
C LYS A 66 10.98 3.31 1.69
N GLU A 67 10.50 4.25 0.89
CA GLU A 67 10.98 5.65 0.89
C GLU A 67 10.52 6.38 2.14
N VAL A 68 9.24 6.28 2.49
CA VAL A 68 8.62 7.02 3.58
C VAL A 68 9.00 6.46 4.94
N CYS A 69 9.12 5.13 5.08
CA CYS A 69 9.42 4.51 6.38
C CYS A 69 10.81 3.91 6.48
N GLN A 70 11.66 4.14 5.47
CA GLN A 70 13.05 3.68 5.45
C GLN A 70 13.16 2.19 5.81
N ILE A 71 12.22 1.39 5.31
CA ILE A 71 12.12 -0.03 5.64
C ILE A 71 13.37 -0.71 5.08
N ARG A 72 14.26 -1.16 5.97
CA ARG A 72 15.41 -1.98 5.63
C ARG A 72 15.03 -3.44 5.77
N PHE A 73 15.38 -4.21 4.74
CA PHE A 73 15.24 -5.66 4.75
C PHE A 73 16.59 -6.27 5.13
N ASP A 74 16.56 -7.40 5.85
CA ASP A 74 17.74 -8.24 6.02
C ASP A 74 18.03 -9.06 4.75
N ASP A 75 19.15 -9.79 4.74
CA ASP A 75 19.57 -10.63 3.61
C ASP A 75 18.59 -11.77 3.29
N ALA A 76 17.68 -12.09 4.22
CA ALA A 76 16.61 -13.08 4.04
C ALA A 76 15.31 -12.46 3.51
N GLY A 77 15.25 -11.13 3.31
CA GLY A 77 14.09 -10.41 2.81
C GLY A 77 13.03 -10.10 3.87
N ASN A 78 13.35 -10.27 5.16
CA ASN A 78 12.49 -9.88 6.27
C ASN A 78 12.75 -8.42 6.67
N VAL A 79 11.75 -7.77 7.27
CA VAL A 79 11.91 -6.39 7.78
C VAL A 79 12.86 -6.41 8.98
N CYS A 80 14.06 -5.84 8.80
CA CYS A 80 15.12 -5.78 9.80
C CYS A 80 14.92 -4.58 10.73
N CYS A 81 14.75 -3.38 10.15
CA CYS A 81 14.54 -2.12 10.87
C CYS A 81 13.70 -1.17 9.99
N PHE A 82 12.87 -0.32 10.59
CA PHE A 82 12.24 0.80 9.91
C PHE A 82 12.18 1.98 10.89
N VAL A 83 12.25 3.21 10.38
CA VAL A 83 12.05 4.41 11.22
C VAL A 83 10.57 4.75 11.12
N PRO A 84 9.79 4.66 12.21
CA PRO A 84 8.46 5.26 12.23
C PRO A 84 8.61 6.72 11.81
N CYS A 85 8.02 7.11 10.69
CA CYS A 85 7.67 8.51 10.53
C CYS A 85 6.66 8.78 11.64
N GLN A 86 7.12 9.39 12.74
CA GLN A 86 6.25 9.75 13.86
C GLN A 86 5.04 10.46 13.26
N SER A 87 3.86 9.88 13.50
CA SER A 87 2.63 10.63 13.36
C SER A 87 2.77 11.81 14.30
N ASP A 88 2.76 13.02 13.76
CA ASP A 88 2.72 14.24 14.56
C ASP A 88 1.52 14.13 15.52
N SER A 89 1.77 13.70 16.75
CA SER A 89 0.83 13.84 17.85
C SER A 89 0.73 15.33 18.15
N LYS A 90 -0.15 16.03 17.43
CA LYS A 90 -0.85 17.17 18.02
C LYS A 90 -1.91 16.61 18.96
N ASN A 91 -1.57 16.54 20.25
CA ASN A 91 -2.27 17.23 21.34
C ASN A 91 -1.75 16.78 22.71
#